data_AF-A0A182MV66-F1
#
_entry.id   AF-A0A182MV66-F1
#
_cell.length_a   1.000
_cell.length_b   1.000
_cell.length_c   1.000
_cell.angle_alpha   90.00
_cell.angle_beta   90.00
_cell.angle_gamma   90.00
#
_symmetry.space_group_name_H-M   'P 1'
#
loop_
_entity.id
_entity.type
_entity.pdbx_description
1 polymer ?
#
loop_
_entity_poly.entity_id
_entity_poly.type
_entity_poly.pdbx_seq_one_letter_code
_entity_poly.pdbx_strand_id
1 'polypeptide(L)'
;MTAVRCSRWSVGGSALVRHRPSGSVAHVSLLLALLTLFGTVQHSHGYLDDRQPVYLEAKIGSYVILDCPVDFPQDEPIPYVLHWNKDNKPVFTLYDGVLNAYETFIGRVTLLNNDILYGKASLNLTSIRESDNGWYECKVIFPNRVPNKRNNGTWFHISVLGGTLLRIPPVNQTVLEGDPAFFHCVVQNPETMFVKWYKDNVSLLEYYDLSHRSMMGPDGSLTINPTQMSDLGFFTCEVRNTANDTQSASAYLNVQYKAKVVYAPKEVYIPFGESAVLDCHFRSNPPLKNLRWEKDGFLFDPYNVQVGKRCLVSLA
;
A
#
# COMPACT_ATOMS: atom_id res chain seq x y z
N MET A 1 26.92 -8.57 -9.87
CA MET A 1 26.67 -9.53 -8.77
C MET A 1 27.60 -9.14 -7.64
N THR A 2 27.14 -9.13 -6.39
CA THR A 2 27.88 -8.50 -5.29
C THR A 2 27.72 -9.35 -4.03
N ALA A 3 28.80 -10.01 -3.61
CA ALA A 3 28.83 -10.86 -2.42
C ALA A 3 29.54 -10.16 -1.25
N VAL A 4 29.20 -10.55 -0.02
CA VAL A 4 29.77 -10.05 1.25
C VAL A 4 30.10 -11.29 2.11
N ARG A 5 31.20 -11.28 2.89
CA ARG A 5 31.89 -12.49 3.46
C ARG A 5 31.97 -12.47 5.01
N CYS A 6 32.01 -13.63 5.73
CA CYS A 6 31.24 -13.78 7.01
C CYS A 6 31.66 -14.72 8.32
N SER A 7 32.12 -14.62 9.67
CA SER A 7 32.95 -13.95 10.89
C SER A 7 32.68 -12.84 12.01
N ARG A 8 33.06 -12.94 13.31
CA ARG A 8 33.47 -13.96 14.31
C ARG A 8 33.42 -13.31 15.72
N TRP A 9 33.35 -14.15 16.76
CA TRP A 9 33.38 -13.85 18.22
C TRP A 9 32.19 -13.03 18.78
N SER A 10 31.66 -13.29 19.99
CA SER A 10 31.70 -14.51 20.82
C SER A 10 30.73 -14.49 22.03
N VAL A 11 30.00 -15.61 22.20
CA VAL A 11 29.56 -16.24 23.48
C VAL A 11 28.55 -15.52 24.43
N GLY A 12 27.55 -16.30 24.89
CA GLY A 12 26.73 -16.05 26.09
C GLY A 12 25.26 -15.67 25.81
N GLY A 13 24.21 -16.31 26.36
CA GLY A 13 24.14 -17.55 27.16
C GLY A 13 23.26 -17.42 28.42
N SER A 14 21.97 -17.78 28.36
CA SER A 14 21.07 -17.90 29.53
C SER A 14 19.77 -18.67 29.21
N ALA A 15 19.08 -19.15 30.26
CA ALA A 15 17.97 -20.10 30.17
C ALA A 15 16.56 -19.46 30.38
N LEU A 16 15.50 -20.25 30.16
CA LEU A 16 14.09 -19.87 30.34
C LEU A 16 13.43 -20.69 31.46
N VAL A 17 12.61 -20.02 32.28
CA VAL A 17 11.74 -20.64 33.30
C VAL A 17 10.28 -20.23 33.02
N ARG A 18 9.34 -21.14 33.25
CA ARG A 18 7.88 -20.89 33.13
C ARG A 18 7.23 -20.81 34.50
N HIS A 19 6.24 -19.93 34.66
CA HIS A 19 5.23 -20.02 35.70
C HIS A 19 3.82 -19.77 35.12
N ARG A 20 2.82 -20.43 35.71
CA ARG A 20 1.40 -20.05 35.63
C ARG A 20 1.06 -19.15 36.83
N PRO A 21 -0.06 -18.41 36.76
CA PRO A 21 -1.08 -18.62 37.80
C PRO A 21 -2.50 -18.77 37.23
N SER A 22 -3.46 -18.99 38.14
CA SER A 22 -4.89 -19.18 37.90
C SER A 22 -5.72 -17.97 38.38
N GLY A 23 -6.92 -17.77 37.83
CA GLY A 23 -7.92 -16.81 38.30
C GLY A 23 -9.32 -17.16 37.79
N SER A 24 -10.38 -16.73 38.49
CA SER A 24 -11.76 -17.23 38.29
C SER A 24 -12.81 -16.16 38.00
N VAL A 25 -13.79 -16.56 37.17
CA VAL A 25 -15.24 -16.26 37.22
C VAL A 25 -15.72 -14.82 37.45
N ALA A 26 -16.51 -14.30 36.49
CA ALA A 26 -17.56 -13.31 36.75
C ALA A 26 -18.72 -13.40 35.71
N HIS A 27 -19.94 -13.49 36.24
CA HIS A 27 -21.27 -13.18 35.65
C HIS A 27 -21.64 -13.50 34.18
N VAL A 28 -22.78 -14.21 34.04
CA VAL A 28 -23.58 -14.32 32.81
C VAL A 28 -24.91 -13.57 33.04
N SER A 29 -25.34 -12.75 32.08
CA SER A 29 -26.60 -12.00 32.13
C SER A 29 -27.67 -12.65 31.25
N LEU A 30 -28.91 -12.75 31.76
CA LEU A 30 -30.05 -13.21 30.97
C LEU A 30 -30.65 -12.06 30.13
N LEU A 31 -31.00 -12.36 28.89
CA LEU A 31 -32.04 -11.66 28.14
C LEU A 31 -32.91 -12.71 27.43
N LEU A 32 -34.24 -12.52 27.45
CA LEU A 32 -35.19 -13.50 26.90
C LEU A 32 -35.37 -13.30 25.39
N ALA A 33 -35.45 -14.43 24.66
CA ALA A 33 -35.91 -14.44 23.28
C ALA A 33 -37.43 -14.61 23.23
N LEU A 34 -38.11 -13.81 22.39
CA LEU A 34 -39.54 -13.96 22.08
C LEU A 34 -39.74 -14.14 20.58
N LEU A 35 -39.90 -15.40 20.17
CA LEU A 35 -40.60 -15.82 18.96
C LEU A 35 -42.10 -15.47 19.15
N THR A 36 -42.92 -15.17 18.13
CA THR A 36 -42.77 -15.11 16.67
C THR A 36 -44.00 -14.38 16.11
N LEU A 37 -43.96 -13.91 14.86
CA LEU A 37 -45.13 -13.94 13.97
C LEU A 37 -44.68 -13.98 12.51
N PHE A 38 -45.10 -15.02 11.77
CA PHE A 38 -44.77 -15.18 10.35
C PHE A 38 -45.79 -14.45 9.47
N GLY A 39 -45.31 -13.56 8.60
CA GLY A 39 -46.08 -12.97 7.52
C GLY A 39 -45.41 -13.26 6.17
N THR A 40 -45.88 -14.27 5.45
CA THR A 40 -45.31 -14.67 4.16
C THR A 40 -45.81 -13.77 3.03
N VAL A 41 -45.06 -12.71 2.71
CA VAL A 41 -45.24 -11.95 1.46
C VAL A 41 -44.28 -12.52 0.42
N GLN A 42 -44.79 -13.40 -0.45
CA GLN A 42 -44.02 -14.07 -1.49
C GLN A 42 -44.42 -13.52 -2.86
N HIS A 43 -43.67 -12.56 -3.41
CA HIS A 43 -43.91 -12.02 -4.75
C HIS A 43 -42.61 -11.76 -5.53
N SER A 44 -42.61 -12.26 -6.77
CA SER A 44 -41.70 -11.93 -7.89
C SER A 44 -40.18 -11.93 -7.65
N HIS A 45 -39.49 -12.88 -8.31
CA HIS A 45 -38.12 -12.65 -8.80
C HIS A 45 -38.14 -11.47 -9.79
N GLY A 46 -37.83 -10.27 -9.32
CA GLY A 46 -37.46 -9.14 -10.18
C GLY A 46 -35.95 -9.13 -10.39
N TYR A 47 -35.47 -9.45 -11.60
CA TYR A 47 -34.06 -9.33 -11.95
C TYR A 47 -33.71 -7.86 -12.23
N LEU A 48 -33.68 -7.06 -11.15
CA LEU A 48 -33.30 -5.65 -11.18
C LEU A 48 -31.77 -5.50 -11.28
N ASP A 49 -31.24 -5.87 -12.46
CA ASP A 49 -29.84 -5.66 -12.85
C ASP A 49 -29.61 -4.20 -13.29
N ASP A 50 -29.94 -3.27 -12.39
CA ASP A 50 -29.67 -1.85 -12.52
C ASP A 50 -29.36 -1.28 -11.13
N ARG A 51 -28.08 -1.39 -10.73
CA ARG A 51 -27.62 -0.89 -9.42
C ARG A 51 -27.68 0.64 -9.43
N GLN A 52 -28.55 1.21 -8.59
CA GLN A 52 -28.72 2.65 -8.47
C GLN A 52 -27.38 3.39 -8.31
N PRO A 53 -27.22 4.57 -8.94
CA PRO A 53 -25.99 5.33 -8.86
C PRO A 53 -25.71 5.80 -7.43
N VAL A 54 -24.47 5.61 -6.99
CA VAL A 54 -23.99 6.01 -5.67
C VAL A 54 -23.32 7.38 -5.76
N TYR A 55 -23.84 8.34 -5.00
CA TYR A 55 -23.28 9.69 -4.90
C TYR A 55 -22.32 9.75 -3.71
N LEU A 56 -21.10 10.25 -3.94
CA LEU A 56 -20.04 10.36 -2.94
C LEU A 56 -19.52 11.78 -2.88
N GLU A 57 -19.34 12.32 -1.68
CA GLU A 57 -18.68 13.61 -1.46
C GLU A 57 -17.20 13.42 -1.11
N ALA A 58 -16.33 14.29 -1.67
CA ALA A 58 -14.89 14.22 -1.46
C ALA A 58 -14.30 15.61 -1.23
N LYS A 59 -13.17 15.69 -0.51
CA LYS A 59 -12.42 16.95 -0.29
C LYS A 59 -11.08 16.88 -1.01
N ILE A 60 -10.55 18.01 -1.45
CA ILE A 60 -9.23 18.01 -2.12
C ILE A 60 -8.18 17.44 -1.17
N GLY A 61 -7.33 16.54 -1.68
CA GLY A 61 -6.34 15.81 -0.90
C GLY A 61 -6.86 14.63 -0.07
N SER A 62 -8.18 14.40 0.03
CA SER A 62 -8.72 13.17 0.64
C SER A 62 -8.60 11.98 -0.32
N TYR A 63 -9.19 10.85 0.08
CA TYR A 63 -9.44 9.70 -0.79
C TYR A 63 -10.94 9.41 -0.87
N VAL A 64 -11.36 8.57 -1.83
CA VAL A 64 -12.65 7.86 -1.83
C VAL A 64 -12.45 6.40 -2.24
N ILE A 65 -13.39 5.54 -1.86
CA ILE A 65 -13.42 4.14 -2.28
C ILE A 65 -14.69 3.91 -3.10
N LEU A 66 -14.52 3.45 -4.34
CA LEU A 66 -15.60 3.11 -5.27
C LEU A 66 -15.74 1.58 -5.29
N ASP A 67 -16.81 1.07 -4.70
CA ASP A 67 -16.95 -0.37 -4.46
C ASP A 67 -17.49 -1.14 -5.69
N CYS A 68 -16.75 -2.15 -6.14
CA CYS A 68 -17.11 -3.03 -7.24
C CYS A 68 -16.93 -4.50 -6.83
N PRO A 69 -17.96 -5.14 -6.26
CA PRO A 69 -17.95 -6.56 -5.94
C PRO A 69 -18.03 -7.41 -7.22
N VAL A 70 -17.16 -8.42 -7.29
CA VAL A 70 -17.09 -9.39 -8.37
C VAL A 70 -17.43 -10.76 -7.81
N ASP A 71 -18.67 -11.19 -8.01
CA ASP A 71 -19.10 -12.54 -7.64
C ASP A 71 -18.60 -13.55 -8.67
N PHE A 72 -17.81 -14.51 -8.19
CA PHE A 72 -17.33 -15.68 -8.93
C PHE A 72 -18.21 -16.88 -8.58
N PRO A 73 -18.73 -17.65 -9.54
CA PRO A 73 -19.42 -18.90 -9.22
C PRO A 73 -18.43 -19.88 -8.55
N GLN A 74 -18.78 -20.34 -7.34
CA GLN A 74 -18.04 -21.32 -6.53
C GLN A 74 -16.66 -20.87 -6.01
N ASP A 75 -16.50 -19.59 -5.66
CA ASP A 75 -15.31 -18.98 -5.02
C ASP A 75 -13.97 -19.04 -5.82
N GLU A 76 -13.88 -19.87 -6.86
CA GLU A 76 -12.71 -19.98 -7.72
C GLU A 76 -12.45 -18.67 -8.49
N PRO A 77 -11.25 -18.07 -8.39
CA PRO A 77 -10.94 -16.82 -9.06
C PRO A 77 -10.73 -17.02 -10.57
N ILE A 78 -11.77 -16.74 -11.34
CA ILE A 78 -11.74 -16.76 -12.81
C ILE A 78 -10.95 -15.53 -13.32
N PRO A 79 -10.03 -15.68 -14.29
CA PRO A 79 -9.35 -14.54 -14.90
C PRO A 79 -10.32 -13.50 -15.49
N TYR A 80 -10.12 -12.24 -15.13
CA TYR A 80 -10.91 -11.10 -15.61
C TYR A 80 -10.01 -9.90 -15.95
N VAL A 81 -10.49 -9.04 -16.85
CA VAL A 81 -9.96 -7.72 -17.11
C VAL A 81 -10.85 -6.71 -16.39
N LEU A 82 -10.25 -5.74 -15.71
CA LEU A 82 -10.97 -4.63 -15.08
C LEU A 82 -10.65 -3.34 -15.81
N HIS A 83 -11.69 -2.59 -16.17
CA HIS A 83 -11.60 -1.21 -16.61
C HIS A 83 -12.37 -0.34 -15.62
N TRP A 84 -11.69 0.60 -14.98
CA TRP A 84 -12.36 1.74 -14.36
C TRP A 84 -12.28 2.91 -15.32
N ASN A 85 -13.41 3.54 -15.60
CA ASN A 85 -13.48 4.74 -16.45
C ASN A 85 -14.13 5.90 -15.69
N LYS A 86 -13.73 7.12 -16.04
CA LYS A 86 -14.35 8.40 -15.65
C LYS A 86 -14.85 9.09 -16.91
N ASP A 87 -16.14 9.40 -16.99
CA ASP A 87 -16.78 10.08 -18.12
C ASP A 87 -16.40 9.45 -19.49
N ASN A 88 -16.37 8.10 -19.54
CA ASN A 88 -15.91 7.25 -20.65
C ASN A 88 -14.40 7.25 -20.98
N LYS A 89 -13.56 7.98 -20.24
CA LYS A 89 -12.09 7.90 -20.34
C LYS A 89 -11.51 6.89 -19.33
N PRO A 90 -10.43 6.16 -19.65
CA PRO A 90 -9.84 5.21 -18.71
C PRO A 90 -9.19 5.90 -17.51
N VAL A 91 -9.48 5.40 -16.32
CA VAL A 91 -8.82 5.75 -15.05
C VAL A 91 -7.66 4.78 -14.83
N PHE A 92 -7.96 3.48 -14.87
CA PHE A 92 -6.96 2.40 -14.93
C PHE A 92 -7.52 1.15 -15.60
N THR A 93 -6.60 0.30 -16.08
CA THR A 93 -6.89 -1.06 -16.53
C THR A 93 -6.10 -2.07 -15.70
N LEU A 94 -6.71 -3.22 -15.36
CA LEU A 94 -6.04 -4.37 -14.78
C LEU A 94 -6.10 -5.52 -15.80
N TYR A 95 -4.94 -6.05 -16.17
CA TYR A 95 -4.81 -7.27 -16.97
C TYR A 95 -3.64 -8.10 -16.45
N ASP A 96 -3.82 -9.42 -16.31
CA ASP A 96 -2.78 -10.36 -15.82
C ASP A 96 -2.09 -9.90 -14.50
N GLY A 97 -2.88 -9.34 -13.58
CA GLY A 97 -2.41 -8.78 -12.31
C GLY A 97 -1.66 -7.44 -12.41
N VAL A 98 -1.39 -6.94 -13.61
CA VAL A 98 -0.72 -5.65 -13.86
C VAL A 98 -1.75 -4.53 -13.92
N LEU A 99 -1.63 -3.54 -13.03
CA LEU A 99 -2.45 -2.32 -13.04
C LEU A 99 -1.73 -1.22 -13.83
N ASN A 100 -2.40 -0.69 -14.86
CA ASN A 100 -1.92 0.44 -15.64
C ASN A 100 -2.87 1.64 -15.45
N ALA A 101 -2.38 2.71 -14.81
CA ALA A 101 -3.12 3.94 -14.56
C ALA A 101 -2.84 4.98 -15.66
N TYR A 102 -3.83 5.80 -16.01
CA TYR A 102 -3.73 6.74 -17.14
C TYR A 102 -3.65 8.20 -16.69
N GLU A 103 -2.98 9.03 -17.50
CA GLU A 103 -2.95 10.50 -17.39
C GLU A 103 -2.77 10.99 -15.93
N THR A 104 -3.79 11.64 -15.38
CA THR A 104 -3.76 12.28 -14.06
C THR A 104 -3.95 11.32 -12.88
N PHE A 105 -4.22 10.03 -13.13
CA PHE A 105 -4.49 9.02 -12.11
C PHE A 105 -3.24 8.23 -11.67
N ILE A 106 -2.11 8.40 -12.38
CA ILE A 106 -0.82 7.83 -12.00
C ILE A 106 -0.46 8.30 -10.58
N GLY A 107 -0.08 7.37 -9.69
CA GLY A 107 0.22 7.63 -8.28
C GLY A 107 -1.00 7.88 -7.39
N ARG A 108 -2.24 7.84 -7.93
CA ARG A 108 -3.48 8.14 -7.19
C ARG A 108 -4.45 6.97 -7.06
N VAL A 109 -4.28 5.89 -7.82
CA VAL A 109 -5.22 4.76 -7.85
C VAL A 109 -4.60 3.50 -7.27
N THR A 110 -5.37 2.79 -6.45
CA THR A 110 -5.01 1.48 -5.90
C THR A 110 -6.22 0.54 -5.94
N LEU A 111 -5.96 -0.74 -6.18
CA LEU A 111 -6.98 -1.79 -6.24
C LEU A 111 -7.09 -2.48 -4.89
N LEU A 112 -8.31 -2.62 -4.35
CA LEU A 112 -8.57 -3.24 -3.05
C LEU A 112 -8.82 -4.76 -3.13
N ASN A 113 -8.13 -5.45 -4.05
CA ASN A 113 -8.38 -6.88 -4.36
C ASN A 113 -8.09 -7.87 -3.22
N ASN A 114 -7.35 -7.43 -2.19
CA ASN A 114 -7.02 -8.20 -0.99
C ASN A 114 -7.73 -7.69 0.27
N ASP A 115 -8.63 -6.72 0.16
CA ASP A 115 -9.43 -6.24 1.28
C ASP A 115 -10.57 -7.24 1.58
N ILE A 116 -11.04 -7.26 2.83
CA ILE A 116 -12.14 -8.11 3.30
C ILE A 116 -13.46 -7.34 3.42
N LEU A 117 -13.42 -6.00 3.36
CA LEU A 117 -14.58 -5.12 3.46
C LEU A 117 -15.13 -4.70 2.09
N TYR A 118 -14.30 -4.77 1.05
CA TYR A 118 -14.58 -4.24 -0.28
C TYR A 118 -14.53 -5.33 -1.36
N GLY A 119 -15.22 -5.06 -2.47
CA GLY A 119 -15.18 -5.88 -3.67
C GLY A 119 -13.77 -6.07 -4.26
N LYS A 120 -13.53 -7.24 -4.85
CA LYS A 120 -12.23 -7.58 -5.47
C LYS A 120 -11.82 -6.66 -6.64
N ALA A 121 -12.74 -5.87 -7.19
CA ALA A 121 -12.47 -4.88 -8.24
C ALA A 121 -12.55 -3.42 -7.74
N SER A 122 -12.69 -3.18 -6.43
CA SER A 122 -12.92 -1.84 -5.86
C SER A 122 -11.71 -0.93 -5.98
N LEU A 123 -11.96 0.34 -6.33
CA LEU A 123 -10.95 1.37 -6.53
C LEU A 123 -10.85 2.26 -5.29
N ASN A 124 -9.67 2.37 -4.69
CA ASN A 124 -9.31 3.47 -3.81
C ASN A 124 -8.58 4.56 -4.62
N LEU A 125 -9.23 5.72 -4.78
CA LEU A 125 -8.72 6.91 -5.44
C LEU A 125 -8.27 7.91 -4.37
N THR A 126 -6.97 8.11 -4.23
CA THR A 126 -6.34 9.03 -3.26
C THR A 126 -6.01 10.38 -3.91
N SER A 127 -5.65 11.36 -3.09
CA SER A 127 -5.16 12.66 -3.55
C SER A 127 -6.17 13.35 -4.48
N ILE A 128 -7.43 13.41 -4.04
CA ILE A 128 -8.56 13.96 -4.78
C ILE A 128 -8.30 15.40 -5.23
N ARG A 129 -8.75 15.74 -6.43
CA ARG A 129 -8.65 17.05 -7.11
C ARG A 129 -10.03 17.48 -7.59
N GLU A 130 -10.22 18.78 -7.81
CA GLU A 130 -11.45 19.32 -8.42
C GLU A 130 -11.82 18.63 -9.75
N SER A 131 -10.82 18.28 -10.56
CA SER A 131 -10.98 17.55 -11.84
C SER A 131 -11.51 16.11 -11.70
N ASP A 132 -11.54 15.56 -10.49
CA ASP A 132 -12.13 14.24 -10.22
C ASP A 132 -13.66 14.29 -10.10
N ASN A 133 -14.28 15.48 -10.08
CA ASN A 133 -15.74 15.59 -10.14
C ASN A 133 -16.27 14.99 -11.46
N GLY A 134 -17.22 14.05 -11.40
CA GLY A 134 -17.80 13.39 -12.57
C GLY A 134 -18.29 11.96 -12.30
N TRP A 135 -18.63 11.25 -13.38
CA TRP A 135 -19.18 9.89 -13.34
C TRP A 135 -18.10 8.83 -13.53
N TYR A 136 -18.14 7.80 -12.68
CA TYR A 136 -17.22 6.67 -12.69
C TYR A 136 -17.98 5.35 -12.85
N GLU A 137 -17.42 4.44 -13.62
CA GLU A 137 -17.95 3.10 -13.86
C GLU A 137 -16.88 2.01 -13.69
N CYS A 138 -17.29 0.86 -13.16
CA CYS A 138 -16.50 -0.36 -13.12
C CYS A 138 -16.97 -1.32 -14.23
N LYS A 139 -16.08 -1.73 -15.13
CA LYS A 139 -16.38 -2.68 -16.21
C LYS A 139 -15.50 -3.93 -16.07
N VAL A 140 -16.15 -5.04 -15.72
CA VAL A 140 -15.52 -6.37 -15.54
C VAL A 140 -15.75 -7.21 -16.79
N ILE A 141 -14.65 -7.71 -17.37
CA ILE A 141 -14.64 -8.46 -18.63
C ILE A 141 -14.06 -9.86 -18.35
N PHE A 142 -14.79 -10.91 -18.72
CA PHE A 142 -14.35 -12.30 -18.62
C PHE A 142 -14.00 -12.79 -20.04
N PRO A 143 -12.72 -12.76 -20.47
CA PRO A 143 -12.35 -12.95 -21.88
C PRO A 143 -12.72 -14.35 -22.42
N ASN A 144 -12.74 -15.37 -21.56
CA ASN A 144 -13.01 -16.76 -21.92
C ASN A 144 -14.46 -17.19 -21.63
N ARG A 145 -15.42 -16.25 -21.59
CA ARG A 145 -16.84 -16.53 -21.31
C ARG A 145 -17.79 -15.77 -22.24
N VAL A 146 -19.02 -16.26 -22.37
CA VAL A 146 -20.12 -15.60 -23.10
C VAL A 146 -21.32 -15.47 -22.15
N PRO A 147 -21.84 -14.26 -21.89
CA PRO A 147 -21.32 -12.96 -22.32
C PRO A 147 -19.92 -12.70 -21.73
N ASN A 148 -19.06 -12.01 -22.50
CA ASN A 148 -17.69 -11.67 -22.08
C ASN A 148 -17.64 -10.46 -21.13
N LYS A 149 -18.79 -9.87 -20.79
CA LYS A 149 -18.96 -8.76 -19.85
C LYS A 149 -20.10 -9.12 -18.91
N ARG A 150 -20.05 -8.60 -17.68
CA ARG A 150 -21.14 -8.70 -16.71
C ARG A 150 -21.39 -7.32 -16.08
N ASN A 151 -22.63 -6.98 -15.79
CA ASN A 151 -23.07 -5.66 -15.29
C ASN A 151 -22.71 -5.43 -13.80
N ASN A 152 -21.56 -5.93 -13.34
CA ASN A 152 -21.16 -5.92 -11.93
C ASN A 152 -20.74 -4.52 -11.41
N GLY A 153 -20.72 -3.51 -12.27
CA GLY A 153 -20.33 -2.16 -11.92
C GLY A 153 -21.48 -1.32 -11.44
N THR A 154 -21.49 -1.00 -10.14
CA THR A 154 -22.23 0.15 -9.62
C THR A 154 -21.68 1.43 -10.27
N TRP A 155 -22.55 2.38 -10.64
CA TRP A 155 -22.13 3.69 -11.14
C TRP A 155 -21.90 4.63 -9.96
N PHE A 156 -20.86 5.45 -10.00
CA PHE A 156 -20.51 6.40 -8.95
C PHE A 156 -20.47 7.82 -9.49
N HIS A 157 -21.01 8.79 -8.75
CA HIS A 157 -20.79 10.20 -9.02
C HIS A 157 -19.99 10.82 -7.87
N ILE A 158 -18.83 11.39 -8.18
CA ILE A 158 -18.00 12.09 -7.18
C ILE A 158 -18.34 13.57 -7.22
N SER A 159 -18.92 14.08 -6.13
CA SER A 159 -19.07 15.50 -5.84
C SER A 159 -17.86 15.99 -5.05
N VAL A 160 -16.89 16.61 -5.74
CA VAL A 160 -15.74 17.24 -5.05
C VAL A 160 -16.18 18.57 -4.45
N LEU A 161 -16.14 18.69 -3.13
CA LEU A 161 -16.52 19.88 -2.39
C LEU A 161 -15.43 20.95 -2.53
N GLY A 162 -15.77 22.06 -3.18
CA GLY A 162 -14.88 23.20 -3.39
C GLY A 162 -14.64 24.03 -2.12
N GLY A 163 -13.54 24.78 -2.10
CA GLY A 163 -13.20 25.69 -1.00
C GLY A 163 -12.30 25.07 0.08
N THR A 164 -11.10 24.65 -0.31
CA THR A 164 -10.04 24.22 0.62
C THR A 164 -8.69 24.78 0.16
N LEU A 165 -7.77 25.08 1.09
CA LEU A 165 -6.53 25.85 0.85
C LEU A 165 -5.56 25.27 -0.21
N LEU A 166 -5.65 23.97 -0.47
CA LEU A 166 -4.81 23.19 -1.37
C LEU A 166 -5.46 23.06 -2.75
N ARG A 167 -4.71 23.35 -3.83
CA ARG A 167 -5.14 23.24 -5.23
C ARG A 167 -4.70 21.94 -5.89
N ILE A 168 -3.45 21.52 -5.68
CA ILE A 168 -2.94 20.23 -6.18
C ILE A 168 -2.26 19.47 -5.02
N PRO A 169 -2.87 18.37 -4.51
CA PRO A 169 -2.28 17.56 -3.46
C PRO A 169 -1.13 16.68 -3.99
N PRO A 170 -0.24 16.22 -3.07
CA PRO A 170 0.80 15.26 -3.39
C PRO A 170 0.19 13.91 -3.79
N VAL A 171 0.92 13.14 -4.59
CA VAL A 171 0.52 11.82 -5.08
C VAL A 171 1.58 10.79 -4.72
N ASN A 172 1.20 9.52 -4.56
CA ASN A 172 2.14 8.46 -4.20
C ASN A 172 3.15 8.28 -5.34
N GLN A 173 4.45 8.22 -5.02
CA GLN A 173 5.50 8.09 -6.03
C GLN A 173 6.48 6.96 -5.71
N THR A 174 7.01 6.35 -6.76
CA THR A 174 8.08 5.36 -6.68
C THR A 174 9.27 5.87 -7.47
N VAL A 175 10.43 5.93 -6.81
CA VAL A 175 11.70 6.44 -7.37
C VAL A 175 12.82 5.45 -7.08
N LEU A 176 13.94 5.52 -7.81
CA LEU A 176 15.15 4.77 -7.44
C LEU A 176 15.95 5.57 -6.41
N GLU A 177 16.63 4.88 -5.51
CA GLU A 177 17.59 5.48 -4.58
C GLU A 177 18.70 6.21 -5.35
N GLY A 178 18.91 7.48 -5.04
CA GLY A 178 19.76 8.40 -5.80
C GLY A 178 18.98 9.38 -6.68
N ASP A 179 17.82 8.98 -7.22
CA ASP A 179 16.98 9.86 -8.04
C ASP A 179 16.26 10.91 -7.16
N PRO A 180 15.89 12.08 -7.73
CA PRO A 180 15.07 13.05 -7.03
C PRO A 180 13.60 12.59 -6.90
N ALA A 181 12.99 12.84 -5.74
CA ALA A 181 11.54 12.78 -5.57
C ALA A 181 10.94 14.19 -5.58
N PHE A 182 9.75 14.33 -6.17
CA PHE A 182 9.04 15.61 -6.25
C PHE A 182 7.57 15.44 -5.84
N PHE A 183 7.15 16.17 -4.82
CA PHE A 183 5.78 16.16 -4.31
C PHE A 183 5.12 17.51 -4.55
N HIS A 184 4.09 17.54 -5.40
CA HIS A 184 3.20 18.69 -5.51
C HIS A 184 2.56 18.99 -4.14
N CYS A 185 2.55 20.24 -3.73
CA CYS A 185 1.59 20.75 -2.76
C CYS A 185 1.22 22.19 -3.12
N VAL A 186 0.60 22.32 -4.30
CA VAL A 186 0.32 23.61 -4.90
C VAL A 186 -0.84 24.24 -4.15
N VAL A 187 -0.57 25.30 -3.39
CA VAL A 187 -1.61 26.03 -2.64
C VAL A 187 -2.45 26.93 -3.54
N GLN A 188 -3.62 27.37 -3.05
CA GLN A 188 -4.51 28.25 -3.80
C GLN A 188 -3.91 29.66 -3.96
N ASN A 189 -3.40 30.26 -2.87
CA ASN A 189 -2.83 31.61 -2.83
C ASN A 189 -1.40 31.61 -2.24
N PRO A 190 -0.35 31.39 -3.05
CA PRO A 190 1.03 31.28 -2.55
C PRO A 190 1.55 32.47 -1.73
N GLU A 191 1.07 33.68 -2.00
CA GLU A 191 1.49 34.91 -1.29
C GLU A 191 0.90 35.05 0.12
N THR A 192 -0.16 34.31 0.45
CA THR A 192 -0.91 34.46 1.71
C THR A 192 -1.17 33.14 2.45
N MET A 193 -0.52 32.05 2.01
CA MET A 193 -0.63 30.72 2.62
C MET A 193 0.74 30.18 3.03
N PHE A 194 0.80 29.55 4.19
CA PHE A 194 2.00 28.99 4.79
C PHE A 194 1.98 27.48 4.66
N VAL A 195 3.07 26.90 4.15
CA VAL A 195 3.22 25.45 3.95
C VAL A 195 4.24 24.88 4.93
N LYS A 196 3.92 23.71 5.47
CA LYS A 196 4.84 22.85 6.25
C LYS A 196 4.81 21.43 5.71
N TRP A 197 5.95 20.76 5.79
CA TRP A 197 6.08 19.35 5.43
C TRP A 197 6.45 18.51 6.64
N TYR A 198 5.84 17.33 6.71
CA TYR A 198 6.02 16.33 7.75
C TYR A 198 6.36 14.98 7.09
N LYS A 199 7.26 14.21 7.69
CA LYS A 199 7.49 12.80 7.35
C LYS A 199 7.01 11.94 8.51
N ASP A 200 6.14 10.97 8.23
CA ASP A 200 5.57 10.02 9.22
C ASP A 200 5.02 10.73 10.49
N ASN A 201 4.39 11.89 10.28
CA ASN A 201 3.84 12.83 11.28
C ASN A 201 4.85 13.64 12.13
N VAL A 202 6.16 13.50 11.89
CA VAL A 202 7.23 14.33 12.49
C VAL A 202 7.61 15.46 11.53
N SER A 203 8.00 16.64 12.01
CA SER A 203 8.37 17.77 11.13
C SER A 203 9.56 17.39 10.24
N LEU A 204 9.50 17.70 8.95
CA LEU A 204 10.62 17.41 8.03
C LEU A 204 11.93 18.08 8.49
N LEU A 205 11.82 19.22 9.18
CA LEU A 205 12.97 19.97 9.74
C LEU A 205 13.68 19.24 10.89
N GLU A 206 13.05 18.29 11.57
CA GLU A 206 13.67 17.50 12.64
C GLU A 206 14.60 16.42 12.08
N TYR A 207 14.42 16.02 10.81
CA TYR A 207 15.29 15.07 10.13
C TYR A 207 16.48 15.79 9.49
N TYR A 208 17.58 15.95 10.23
CA TYR A 208 18.79 16.69 9.79
C TYR A 208 19.25 16.40 8.35
N ASP A 209 19.51 15.14 8.00
CA ASP A 209 19.99 14.76 6.66
C ASP A 209 18.92 14.97 5.56
N LEU A 210 17.65 14.68 5.86
CA LEU A 210 16.56 14.83 4.91
C LEU A 210 16.24 16.30 4.65
N SER A 211 16.24 17.16 5.68
CA SER A 211 16.01 18.59 5.54
C SER A 211 17.13 19.29 4.75
N HIS A 212 18.38 18.88 4.94
CA HIS A 212 19.50 19.35 4.10
C HIS A 212 19.44 18.87 2.64
N ARG A 213 18.72 17.78 2.34
CA ARG A 213 18.44 17.30 0.97
C ARG A 213 17.09 17.75 0.41
N SER A 214 16.36 18.60 1.15
CA SER A 214 15.00 19.02 0.80
C SER A 214 14.94 20.49 0.41
N MET A 215 14.17 20.79 -0.63
CA MET A 215 13.91 22.15 -1.10
C MET A 215 12.42 22.34 -1.34
N MET A 216 11.83 23.36 -0.71
CA MET A 216 10.43 23.73 -0.93
C MET A 216 10.34 24.86 -1.97
N GLY A 217 9.49 24.68 -2.97
CA GLY A 217 9.19 25.68 -3.99
C GLY A 217 8.24 26.78 -3.49
N PRO A 218 8.15 27.91 -4.22
CA PRO A 218 7.28 29.03 -3.84
C PRO A 218 5.78 28.70 -3.91
N ASP A 219 5.41 27.61 -4.57
CA ASP A 219 4.05 27.08 -4.67
C ASP A 219 3.64 26.17 -3.50
N GLY A 220 4.60 25.77 -2.65
CA GLY A 220 4.46 24.79 -1.57
C GLY A 220 5.01 23.40 -1.88
N SER A 221 5.39 23.10 -3.13
CA SER A 221 5.83 21.77 -3.54
C SER A 221 7.23 21.41 -3.00
N LEU A 222 7.45 20.14 -2.67
CA LEU A 222 8.70 19.65 -2.06
C LEU A 222 9.54 18.84 -3.07
N THR A 223 10.81 19.16 -3.17
CA THR A 223 11.83 18.35 -3.86
C THR A 223 12.76 17.71 -2.83
N ILE A 224 13.08 16.43 -2.99
CA ILE A 224 14.07 15.69 -2.18
C ILE A 224 15.12 15.15 -3.13
N ASN A 225 16.39 15.52 -2.98
CA ASN A 225 17.46 15.12 -3.90
C ASN A 225 18.85 15.07 -3.20
N PRO A 226 19.60 13.97 -3.30
CA PRO A 226 19.21 12.64 -3.78
C PRO A 226 18.28 11.95 -2.75
N THR A 227 17.45 10.99 -3.18
CA THR A 227 16.67 10.17 -2.23
C THR A 227 17.49 9.01 -1.65
N GLN A 228 17.21 8.66 -0.39
CA GLN A 228 17.84 7.57 0.36
C GLN A 228 16.81 6.52 0.82
N MET A 229 17.24 5.28 1.10
CA MET A 229 16.37 4.23 1.64
C MET A 229 15.67 4.56 2.98
N SER A 230 16.13 5.58 3.71
CA SER A 230 15.50 6.14 4.92
C SER A 230 14.29 7.03 4.64
N ASP A 231 14.18 7.55 3.41
CA ASP A 231 13.20 8.56 3.05
C ASP A 231 11.83 7.92 2.76
N LEU A 232 11.79 6.60 2.58
CA LEU A 232 10.55 5.83 2.47
C LEU A 232 9.65 6.09 3.68
N GLY A 233 8.38 6.39 3.43
CA GLY A 233 7.39 6.82 4.44
C GLY A 233 6.31 7.71 3.84
N PHE A 234 5.42 8.22 4.69
CA PHE A 234 4.39 9.19 4.30
C PHE A 234 4.89 10.62 4.44
N PHE A 235 4.80 11.39 3.35
CA PHE A 235 5.00 12.83 3.36
C PHE A 235 3.64 13.52 3.41
N THR A 236 3.41 14.29 4.46
CA THR A 236 2.20 15.10 4.65
C THR A 236 2.55 16.57 4.44
N CYS A 237 1.87 17.20 3.50
CA CYS A 237 1.84 18.65 3.40
C CYS A 237 0.73 19.20 4.30
N GLU A 238 1.03 20.25 5.07
CA GLU A 238 0.08 21.05 5.83
C GLU A 238 0.08 22.47 5.25
N VAL A 239 -1.08 22.94 4.80
CA VAL A 239 -1.34 24.31 4.32
C VAL A 239 -2.12 25.06 5.38
N ARG A 240 -1.81 26.34 5.59
CA ARG A 240 -2.47 27.24 6.54
C ARG A 240 -2.66 28.63 5.94
N ASN A 241 -3.81 29.27 6.17
CA ASN A 241 -4.05 30.65 5.74
C ASN A 241 -3.80 31.67 6.87
N THR A 242 -3.98 32.96 6.57
CA THR A 242 -3.88 34.05 7.56
C THR A 242 -4.95 34.04 8.65
N ALA A 243 -6.05 33.29 8.48
CA ALA A 243 -7.10 33.10 9.49
C ALA A 243 -6.85 31.90 10.43
N ASN A 244 -5.73 31.18 10.24
CA ASN A 244 -5.38 29.91 10.90
C ASN A 244 -6.27 28.71 10.54
N ASP A 245 -7.07 28.77 9.48
CA ASP A 245 -7.62 27.55 8.87
C ASP A 245 -6.46 26.67 8.39
N THR A 246 -6.63 25.34 8.48
CA THR A 246 -5.64 24.38 8.00
C THR A 246 -6.25 23.31 7.11
N GLN A 247 -5.44 22.79 6.20
CA GLN A 247 -5.72 21.58 5.43
C GLN A 247 -4.43 20.77 5.31
N SER A 248 -4.55 19.46 5.34
CA SER A 248 -3.43 18.56 5.04
C SER A 248 -3.77 17.56 3.95
N ALA A 249 -2.74 17.08 3.26
CA ALA A 249 -2.82 15.99 2.30
C ALA A 249 -1.51 15.18 2.33
N SER A 250 -1.61 13.87 2.20
CA SER A 250 -0.49 12.94 2.39
C SER A 250 -0.26 12.09 1.15
N ALA A 251 1.01 11.75 0.90
CA ALA A 251 1.41 10.79 -0.11
C ALA A 251 2.57 9.92 0.37
N TYR A 252 2.65 8.70 -0.14
CA TYR A 252 3.70 7.75 0.18
C TYR A 252 4.90 7.86 -0.78
N LEU A 253 6.11 7.93 -0.22
CA LEU A 253 7.36 7.79 -0.97
C LEU A 253 7.83 6.33 -0.91
N ASN A 254 7.93 5.68 -2.08
CA ASN A 254 8.49 4.35 -2.23
C ASN A 254 9.87 4.41 -2.89
N VAL A 255 10.94 4.50 -2.09
CA VAL A 255 12.33 4.47 -2.61
C VAL A 255 12.75 3.03 -2.89
N GLN A 256 12.97 2.68 -4.16
CA GLN A 256 13.50 1.38 -4.57
C GLN A 256 15.04 1.38 -4.52
N TYR A 257 15.60 0.31 -3.96
CA TYR A 257 17.05 0.13 -3.82
C TYR A 257 17.44 -1.34 -3.98
N LYS A 258 18.59 -1.54 -4.64
CA LYS A 258 19.22 -2.86 -4.81
C LYS A 258 19.53 -3.48 -3.44
N ALA A 259 19.60 -4.81 -3.38
CA ALA A 259 19.86 -5.52 -2.12
C ALA A 259 21.18 -5.06 -1.47
N LYS A 260 21.07 -4.50 -0.26
CA LYS A 260 22.19 -4.13 0.61
C LYS A 260 22.26 -5.11 1.78
N VAL A 261 23.40 -5.78 1.96
CA VAL A 261 23.65 -6.59 3.16
C VAL A 261 23.82 -5.61 4.33
N VAL A 262 22.95 -5.74 5.34
CA VAL A 262 22.95 -4.92 6.56
C VAL A 262 23.73 -5.62 7.67
N TYR A 263 23.66 -6.96 7.72
CA TYR A 263 24.46 -7.75 8.63
C TYR A 263 24.83 -9.09 7.98
N ALA A 264 26.13 -9.31 7.87
CA ALA A 264 26.70 -10.62 8.08
C ALA A 264 28.01 -10.43 8.86
N PRO A 265 28.27 -11.18 9.94
CA PRO A 265 29.60 -11.28 10.55
C PRO A 265 30.49 -12.09 9.57
N LYS A 266 31.82 -11.77 9.35
CA LYS A 266 33.08 -11.94 8.45
C LYS A 266 34.07 -13.09 7.81
N GLU A 267 34.46 -14.43 7.82
CA GLU A 267 34.32 -15.95 8.11
C GLU A 267 34.02 -16.77 9.48
N VAL A 268 32.92 -17.56 9.59
CA VAL A 268 32.37 -18.25 10.82
C VAL A 268 33.21 -19.46 11.37
N TYR A 269 32.99 -19.86 12.63
CA TYR A 269 33.43 -21.16 13.22
C TYR A 269 32.29 -22.19 13.22
N ILE A 270 32.55 -23.44 12.85
CA ILE A 270 31.59 -24.56 12.90
C ILE A 270 32.34 -25.79 13.44
N PRO A 271 31.86 -26.49 14.49
CA PRO A 271 32.46 -27.76 14.95
C PRO A 271 32.28 -28.88 13.91
N PHE A 272 33.24 -29.80 13.85
CA PHE A 272 33.19 -30.91 12.89
C PHE A 272 32.03 -31.88 13.21
N GLY A 273 31.17 -32.13 12.23
CA GLY A 273 29.96 -32.97 12.38
C GLY A 273 28.75 -32.26 13.00
N GLU A 274 28.81 -30.95 13.26
CA GLU A 274 27.67 -30.17 13.74
C GLU A 274 27.01 -29.34 12.63
N SER A 275 25.69 -29.11 12.77
CA SER A 275 24.93 -28.24 11.87
C SER A 275 25.21 -26.76 12.12
N ALA A 276 25.29 -25.97 11.06
CA ALA A 276 25.58 -24.55 11.08
C ALA A 276 24.35 -23.68 10.75
N VAL A 277 24.48 -22.38 11.02
CA VAL A 277 23.62 -21.32 10.49
C VAL A 277 24.52 -20.25 9.88
N LEU A 278 24.22 -19.82 8.65
CA LEU A 278 24.89 -18.71 8.00
C LEU A 278 23.92 -17.53 7.90
N ASP A 279 23.91 -16.69 8.94
CA ASP A 279 23.03 -15.52 8.98
C ASP A 279 23.52 -14.41 8.03
N CYS A 280 22.66 -14.04 7.08
CA CYS A 280 22.84 -12.92 6.17
C CYS A 280 21.54 -12.11 6.12
N HIS A 281 21.51 -10.99 6.85
CA HIS A 281 20.42 -10.03 6.81
C HIS A 281 20.70 -8.98 5.74
N PHE A 282 19.81 -8.87 4.76
CA PHE A 282 19.82 -7.82 3.75
C PHE A 282 18.50 -7.04 3.75
N ARG A 283 18.53 -5.83 3.17
CA ARG A 283 17.33 -5.05 2.82
C ARG A 283 17.33 -4.84 1.30
N SER A 284 16.15 -4.93 0.69
CA SER A 284 15.93 -4.73 -0.74
C SER A 284 14.53 -4.18 -0.97
N ASN A 285 14.37 -3.21 -1.87
CA ASN A 285 13.06 -2.77 -2.32
C ASN A 285 13.05 -2.64 -3.86
N PRO A 286 12.26 -3.42 -4.63
CA PRO A 286 11.34 -4.45 -4.18
C PRO A 286 12.03 -5.65 -3.50
N PRO A 287 11.27 -6.54 -2.83
CA PRO A 287 11.79 -7.80 -2.31
C PRO A 287 12.49 -8.65 -3.39
N LEU A 288 13.60 -9.31 -3.04
CA LEU A 288 14.26 -10.25 -3.93
C LEU A 288 13.35 -11.45 -4.23
N LYS A 289 13.17 -11.78 -5.51
CA LYS A 289 12.51 -13.03 -5.95
C LYS A 289 13.42 -14.25 -5.81
N ASN A 290 14.73 -14.06 -6.03
CA ASN A 290 15.73 -15.13 -6.02
C ASN A 290 16.85 -14.78 -5.02
N LEU A 291 17.20 -15.75 -4.17
CA LEU A 291 18.39 -15.75 -3.32
C LEU A 291 19.19 -17.02 -3.63
N ARG A 292 20.52 -16.93 -3.65
CA ARG A 292 21.40 -18.09 -3.84
C ARG A 292 22.62 -17.98 -2.95
N TRP A 293 23.13 -19.11 -2.49
CA TRP A 293 24.40 -19.22 -1.79
C TRP A 293 25.48 -19.71 -2.75
N GLU A 294 26.69 -19.20 -2.57
CA GLU A 294 27.87 -19.60 -3.33
C GLU A 294 29.00 -19.93 -2.35
N LYS A 295 29.69 -21.05 -2.58
CA LYS A 295 30.91 -21.44 -1.86
C LYS A 295 32.02 -21.61 -2.88
N ASP A 296 33.12 -20.90 -2.68
CA ASP A 296 34.35 -20.98 -3.49
C ASP A 296 34.12 -20.84 -5.01
N GLY A 297 33.09 -20.06 -5.40
CA GLY A 297 32.69 -19.80 -6.79
C GLY A 297 31.60 -20.73 -7.34
N PHE A 298 31.24 -21.79 -6.61
CA PHE A 298 30.21 -22.76 -7.01
C PHE A 298 28.89 -22.50 -6.28
N LEU A 299 27.75 -22.78 -6.94
CA LEU A 299 26.44 -22.71 -6.31
C LEU A 299 26.36 -23.75 -5.18
N PHE A 300 25.92 -23.32 -3.99
CA PHE A 300 25.70 -24.22 -2.86
C PHE A 300 24.27 -24.79 -2.94
N ASP A 301 24.15 -26.12 -2.98
CA ASP A 301 22.91 -26.81 -3.35
C ASP A 301 21.83 -26.74 -2.22
N PRO A 302 20.61 -26.22 -2.47
CA PRO A 302 19.65 -25.92 -1.40
C PRO A 302 18.91 -27.10 -0.74
N TYR A 303 19.16 -28.37 -1.08
CA TYR A 303 18.33 -29.51 -0.64
C TYR A 303 18.15 -29.69 0.90
N ASN A 304 18.97 -29.03 1.73
CA ASN A 304 18.83 -29.00 3.19
C ASN A 304 18.51 -27.60 3.79
N VAL A 305 18.24 -26.58 2.97
CA VAL A 305 18.10 -25.18 3.42
C VAL A 305 16.62 -24.76 3.46
N GLN A 306 16.03 -24.73 4.66
CA GLN A 306 14.71 -24.14 4.89
C GLN A 306 14.72 -22.63 4.59
N VAL A 307 13.88 -22.19 3.67
CA VAL A 307 13.84 -20.79 3.20
C VAL A 307 13.15 -19.89 4.22
N GLY A 308 13.94 -19.08 4.94
CA GLY A 308 13.43 -18.09 5.89
C GLY A 308 14.42 -16.94 6.11
N LYS A 309 14.10 -16.02 7.03
CA LYS A 309 14.99 -14.92 7.42
C LYS A 309 16.23 -15.36 8.21
N ARG A 310 16.38 -16.67 8.45
CA ARG A 310 17.54 -17.39 8.96
C ARG A 310 17.61 -18.71 8.18
N CYS A 311 18.80 -19.14 7.78
CA CYS A 311 19.00 -20.32 6.94
C CYS A 311 19.89 -21.34 7.67
N LEU A 312 19.29 -22.48 8.02
CA LEU A 312 20.00 -23.63 8.59
C LEU A 312 20.77 -24.36 7.48
N VAL A 313 22.00 -24.78 7.77
CA VAL A 313 22.89 -25.53 6.88
C VAL A 313 23.47 -26.70 7.66
N SER A 314 22.90 -27.89 7.50
CA SER A 314 23.53 -29.11 7.98
C SER A 314 24.78 -29.39 7.14
N LEU A 315 25.92 -29.60 7.79
CA LEU A 315 27.13 -30.15 7.19
C LEU A 315 27.32 -31.56 7.77
N ALA A 316 27.44 -32.54 6.87
CA ALA A 316 27.77 -33.93 7.16
C ALA A 316 29.17 -34.25 6.60
#